data_AF-A0A2I2G5Z7-F1
#
_entry.id   AF-A0A2I2G5Z7-F1
#
_cell.length_a   1.000
_cell.length_b   1.000
_cell.length_c   1.000
_cell.angle_alpha   90.00
_cell.angle_beta   90.00
_cell.angle_gamma   90.00
#
_symmetry.space_group_name_H-M   'P 1'
#
loop_
_entity.id
_entity.type
_entity.pdbx_description
1 polymer ?
#
loop_
_entity_poly.entity_id
_entity_poly.type
_entity_poly.pdbx_seq_one_letter_code
_entity_poly.pdbx_strand_id
1 'polypeptide(L)'
;MSTPSPPTEPQPPKKYNLRNPLPLSAAQEAEVKQIYYKRVRALCAPEIKAFAECAVNRTVTATWVCRTQRLAMNSCMVAHAKPEEEDRAREEWFATHGERKKAKEEELAGVEKRREVVIKMMREDEERKRRGN
;
A
#
# COMPACT_ATOMS: atom_id res chain seq x y z
N MET A 1 -31.79 23.86 5.30
CA MET A 1 -30.74 24.62 4.60
C MET A 1 -29.43 23.90 4.85
N SER A 2 -28.94 23.14 3.87
CA SER A 2 -27.71 22.37 3.99
C SER A 2 -26.51 23.29 3.79
N THR A 3 -25.72 23.49 4.84
CA THR A 3 -24.46 24.22 4.80
C THR A 3 -23.40 23.38 4.06
N PRO A 4 -22.69 23.95 3.06
CA PRO A 4 -21.60 23.26 2.39
C PRO A 4 -20.35 23.20 3.29
N SER A 5 -19.76 22.02 3.41
CA SER A 5 -18.48 21.79 4.11
C SER A 5 -17.33 22.54 3.42
N PRO A 6 -16.39 23.14 4.19
CA PRO A 6 -15.28 23.89 3.61
C PRO A 6 -14.23 22.98 2.93
N PRO A 7 -13.42 23.53 1.99
CA PRO A 7 -12.40 22.79 1.27
C PRO A 7 -11.32 22.29 2.25
N THR A 8 -11.02 21.00 2.24
CA THR A 8 -9.92 20.41 3.02
C THR A 8 -8.59 20.81 2.39
N GLU A 9 -8.02 21.90 2.90
CA GLU A 9 -6.63 22.31 2.67
C GLU A 9 -5.67 21.21 3.17
N PRO A 10 -4.52 20.96 2.50
CA PRO A 10 -3.52 20.00 2.97
C PRO A 10 -2.97 20.47 4.32
N GLN A 11 -3.45 19.86 5.40
CA GLN A 11 -2.97 20.11 6.75
C GLN A 11 -1.46 19.84 6.82
N PRO A 12 -0.66 20.72 7.46
CA PRO A 12 0.76 20.48 7.64
C PRO A 12 0.98 19.13 8.36
N PRO A 13 2.06 18.39 8.04
CA PRO A 13 2.29 17.08 8.62
C PRO A 13 2.32 17.21 10.14
N LYS A 14 1.34 16.62 10.82
CA LYS A 14 1.31 16.55 12.28
C LYS A 14 2.62 15.88 12.71
N LYS A 15 3.44 16.55 13.52
CA LYS A 15 4.67 15.95 14.06
C LYS A 15 4.24 14.88 15.07
N TYR A 16 4.31 13.61 14.68
CA TYR A 16 4.00 12.49 15.57
C TYR A 16 5.19 12.25 16.49
N ASN A 17 4.95 12.13 17.79
CA ASN A 17 6.02 11.86 18.76
C ASN A 17 6.45 10.38 18.66
N LEU A 18 7.60 10.11 18.03
CA LEU A 18 8.19 8.75 17.94
C LEU A 18 8.49 8.13 19.32
N ARG A 19 8.65 8.96 20.36
CA ARG A 19 8.90 8.51 21.75
C ARG A 19 7.69 7.83 22.41
N ASN A 20 6.47 8.11 21.92
CA ASN A 20 5.23 7.50 22.38
C ASN A 20 4.30 7.30 21.17
N PRO A 21 4.52 6.23 20.39
CA PRO A 21 3.81 6.04 19.13
C PRO A 21 2.32 5.77 19.37
N LEU A 22 1.46 6.36 18.53
CA LEU A 22 0.04 6.05 18.52
C LEU A 22 -0.14 4.54 18.25
N PRO A 23 -0.95 3.81 19.03
CA PRO A 23 -1.23 2.40 18.75
C PRO A 23 -1.97 2.30 17.41
N LEU A 24 -1.39 1.53 16.50
CA LEU A 24 -1.98 1.23 15.19
C LEU A 24 -2.72 -0.11 15.29
N SER A 25 -3.78 -0.27 14.49
CA SER A 25 -4.38 -1.59 14.30
C SER A 25 -3.41 -2.50 13.53
N ALA A 26 -3.54 -3.82 13.69
CA ALA A 26 -2.66 -4.79 13.04
C ALA A 26 -2.57 -4.62 11.51
N ALA A 27 -3.67 -4.25 10.85
CA ALA A 27 -3.69 -3.98 9.41
C ALA A 27 -2.85 -2.73 9.05
N GLN A 28 -2.93 -1.69 9.86
CA GLN A 28 -2.16 -0.46 9.68
C GLN A 28 -0.66 -0.70 9.91
N GLU A 29 -0.30 -1.50 10.92
CA GLU A 29 1.10 -1.90 11.14
C GLU A 29 1.66 -2.72 9.97
N ALA A 30 0.84 -3.57 9.35
CA ALA A 30 1.24 -4.30 8.14
C ALA A 30 1.53 -3.36 6.97
N GLU A 31 0.73 -2.31 6.77
CA GLU A 31 0.98 -1.28 5.75
C GLU A 31 2.29 -0.51 6.02
N VAL A 32 2.55 -0.12 7.28
CA VAL A 32 3.82 0.52 7.67
C VAL A 32 5.01 -0.41 7.38
N LYS A 33 4.88 -1.70 7.74
CA LYS A 33 5.91 -2.72 7.45
C LYS A 33 6.16 -2.88 5.96
N GLN A 34 5.15 -2.75 5.10
CA GLN A 34 5.35 -2.78 3.65
C GLN A 34 6.22 -1.62 3.15
N ILE A 35 5.98 -0.40 3.64
CA ILE A 35 6.79 0.79 3.31
C ILE A 35 8.23 0.58 3.80
N TYR A 36 8.38 0.12 5.05
CA TYR A 36 9.67 -0.21 5.64
C TYR A 36 10.45 -1.24 4.79
N TYR A 37 9.84 -2.39 4.48
CA TYR A 37 10.49 -3.41 3.66
C TYR A 37 10.79 -2.93 2.24
N LYS A 38 9.95 -2.06 1.65
CA LYS A 38 10.21 -1.48 0.34
C LYS A 38 11.48 -0.62 0.36
N ARG A 39 11.68 0.20 1.40
CA ARG A 39 12.90 1.01 1.55
C ARG A 39 14.14 0.16 1.79
N VAL A 40 14.07 -0.81 2.72
CA VAL A 40 15.20 -1.71 3.00
C VAL A 40 15.60 -2.48 1.74
N ARG A 41 14.63 -2.98 0.97
CA ARG A 41 14.92 -3.65 -0.32
C ARG A 41 15.49 -2.71 -1.38
N ALA A 42 15.11 -1.42 -1.37
CA ALA A 42 15.69 -0.44 -2.29
C ALA A 42 17.17 -0.19 -1.98
N LEU A 43 17.56 -0.17 -0.70
CA LEU A 43 18.96 -0.05 -0.28
C LEU A 43 19.78 -1.30 -0.64
N CYS A 44 19.20 -2.49 -0.45
CA CYS A 44 19.81 -3.78 -0.76
C CYS A 44 19.52 -4.30 -2.18
N ALA A 45 19.18 -3.39 -3.11
CA ALA A 45 18.86 -3.77 -4.48
C ALA A 45 19.97 -4.57 -5.20
N PRO A 46 21.28 -4.27 -5.06
CA PRO A 46 22.31 -5.04 -5.77
C PRO A 46 22.43 -6.48 -5.24
N GLU A 47 22.33 -6.69 -3.94
CA GLU A 47 22.41 -8.02 -3.32
C GLU A 47 21.16 -8.86 -3.64
N ILE A 48 19.98 -8.24 -3.64
CA ILE A 48 18.73 -8.88 -4.05
C ILE A 48 18.80 -9.28 -5.52
N LYS A 49 19.34 -8.42 -6.39
CA LYS A 49 19.52 -8.71 -7.81
C LYS A 49 20.46 -9.89 -8.02
N ALA A 50 21.62 -9.91 -7.35
CA ALA A 50 22.57 -11.01 -7.44
C ALA A 50 21.95 -12.35 -6.97
N PHE A 51 21.13 -12.33 -5.92
CA PHE A 51 20.37 -13.51 -5.49
C PHE A 51 19.33 -13.92 -6.53
N ALA A 52 18.57 -12.97 -7.08
CA ALA A 52 17.55 -13.22 -8.08
C ALA A 52 18.16 -13.86 -9.33
N GLU A 53 19.26 -13.31 -9.86
CA GLU A 53 19.99 -13.84 -11.02
C GLU A 53 20.44 -15.28 -10.81
N CYS A 54 20.94 -15.63 -9.62
CA CYS A 54 21.32 -17.00 -9.29
C CYS A 54 20.11 -17.95 -9.18
N ALA A 55 18.98 -17.42 -8.68
CA ALA A 55 17.76 -18.17 -8.42
C ALA A 55 16.86 -18.34 -9.66
N VAL A 56 17.08 -17.55 -10.74
CA VAL A 56 16.38 -17.75 -12.02
C VAL A 56 16.66 -19.17 -12.51
N ASN A 57 15.61 -19.97 -12.67
CA ASN A 57 15.62 -21.39 -13.05
C ASN A 57 16.03 -22.41 -11.95
N ARG A 58 16.18 -22.01 -10.69
CA ARG A 58 16.58 -22.90 -9.58
C ARG A 58 15.61 -22.83 -8.39
N THR A 59 14.31 -22.97 -8.63
CA THR A 59 13.28 -22.80 -7.59
C THR A 59 13.46 -23.71 -6.37
N VAL A 60 13.80 -24.98 -6.58
CA VAL A 60 13.94 -25.97 -5.49
C VAL A 60 15.35 -25.98 -4.88
N THR A 61 16.39 -25.79 -5.69
CA THR A 61 17.79 -25.94 -5.28
C THR A 61 18.49 -24.62 -4.94
N ALA A 62 17.86 -23.45 -5.20
CA ALA A 62 18.46 -22.13 -4.95
C ALA A 62 18.94 -21.93 -3.51
N THR A 63 18.24 -22.50 -2.53
CA THR A 63 18.60 -22.40 -1.11
C THR A 63 20.01 -22.93 -0.82
N TRP A 64 20.44 -23.96 -1.56
CA TRP A 64 21.76 -24.57 -1.45
C TRP A 64 22.74 -23.96 -2.45
N VAL A 65 22.36 -23.90 -3.74
CA VAL A 65 23.25 -23.45 -4.82
C VAL A 65 23.57 -21.95 -4.71
N CYS A 66 22.59 -21.13 -4.33
CA CYS A 66 22.72 -19.68 -4.19
C CYS A 66 22.93 -19.24 -2.74
N ARG A 67 23.47 -20.13 -1.89
CA ARG A 67 23.64 -19.87 -0.45
C ARG A 67 24.44 -18.60 -0.18
N THR A 68 25.51 -18.37 -0.94
CA THR A 68 26.38 -17.19 -0.78
C THR A 68 25.63 -15.89 -1.06
N GLN A 69 24.89 -15.84 -2.17
CA GLN A 69 24.08 -14.67 -2.54
C GLN A 69 22.93 -14.46 -1.54
N ARG A 70 22.30 -15.54 -1.07
CA ARG A 70 21.25 -15.48 -0.04
C ARG A 70 21.78 -14.88 1.27
N LEU A 71 22.96 -15.30 1.71
CA LEU A 71 23.59 -14.78 2.94
C LEU A 71 23.98 -13.30 2.78
N ALA A 72 24.55 -12.92 1.63
CA ALA A 72 24.87 -11.52 1.33
C ALA A 72 23.61 -10.63 1.38
N MET A 73 22.55 -11.02 0.66
CA MET A 73 21.26 -10.33 0.69
C MET A 73 20.70 -10.20 2.11
N ASN A 74 20.67 -11.31 2.87
CA ASN A 74 20.16 -11.29 4.24
C ASN A 74 21.00 -10.39 5.16
N SER A 75 22.33 -10.40 5.01
CA SER A 75 23.21 -9.54 5.80
C SER A 75 22.95 -8.05 5.53
N CYS A 76 22.75 -7.66 4.27
CA CYS A 76 22.38 -6.29 3.91
C CYS A 76 21.03 -5.92 4.51
N MET A 77 20.01 -6.78 4.36
CA MET A 77 18.68 -6.51 4.89
C MET A 77 18.69 -6.32 6.41
N VAL A 78 19.44 -7.13 7.15
CA VAL A 78 19.58 -7.00 8.61
C VAL A 78 20.36 -5.74 8.99
N ALA A 79 21.40 -5.37 8.25
CA ALA A 79 22.18 -4.15 8.52
C ALA A 79 21.36 -2.87 8.35
N HIS A 80 20.42 -2.85 7.39
CA HIS A 80 19.51 -1.74 7.15
C HIS A 80 18.17 -1.87 7.88
N ALA A 81 17.93 -2.98 8.59
CA ALA A 81 16.74 -3.20 9.39
C ALA A 81 16.81 -2.45 10.74
N LYS A 82 17.00 -1.12 10.69
CA LYS A 82 17.12 -0.28 11.88
C LYS A 82 15.74 0.21 12.36
N PRO A 83 15.53 0.36 13.69
CA PRO A 83 14.32 0.97 14.23
C PRO A 83 14.05 2.37 13.67
N GLU A 84 15.10 3.14 13.39
CA GLU A 84 14.99 4.49 12.79
C GLU A 84 14.31 4.47 11.40
N GLU A 85 14.53 3.41 10.61
CA GLU A 85 13.87 3.27 9.30
C GLU A 85 12.39 2.87 9.44
N GLU A 86 12.05 2.11 10.50
CA GLU A 86 10.66 1.78 10.82
C GLU A 86 9.90 3.03 11.26
N ASP A 87 10.51 3.86 12.11
CA ASP A 87 9.97 5.14 12.53
C ASP A 87 9.75 6.10 11.36
N ARG A 88 10.72 6.20 10.45
CA ARG A 88 10.60 7.01 9.24
C ARG A 88 9.56 6.45 8.25
N ALA A 89 9.35 5.14 8.23
CA ALA A 89 8.28 4.53 7.44
C ALA A 89 6.91 4.80 8.05
N ARG A 90 6.82 4.82 9.39
CA ARG A 90 5.62 5.21 10.14
C ARG A 90 5.27 6.68 9.86
N GLU A 91 6.25 7.59 9.86
CA GLU A 91 6.05 8.99 9.48
C GLU A 91 5.53 9.16 8.05
N GLU A 92 6.13 8.46 7.07
CA GLU A 92 5.67 8.49 5.68
C GLU A 92 4.24 7.95 5.55
N TRP A 93 3.95 6.83 6.23
CA TRP A 93 2.61 6.28 6.28
C TRP A 93 1.63 7.28 6.86
N PHE A 94 1.99 7.99 7.94
CA PHE A 94 1.13 9.01 8.50
C PHE A 94 0.95 10.22 7.57
N ALA A 95 2.00 10.67 6.87
CA ALA A 95 1.95 11.79 5.93
C ALA A 95 0.99 11.51 4.76
N THR A 96 1.02 10.29 4.25
CA THR A 96 0.20 9.82 3.13
C THR A 96 -1.25 9.46 3.53
N HIS A 97 -1.63 9.62 4.81
CA HIS A 97 -3.00 9.35 5.25
C HIS A 97 -4.07 10.18 4.55
N GLY A 98 -3.80 11.47 4.34
CA GLY A 98 -4.74 12.37 3.67
C GLY A 98 -5.02 11.90 2.25
N GLU A 99 -3.97 11.50 1.54
CA GLU A 99 -4.04 10.98 0.17
C GLU A 99 -4.78 9.64 0.12
N ARG A 100 -4.48 8.71 1.05
CA ARG A 100 -5.22 7.42 1.13
C ARG A 100 -6.70 7.60 1.43
N LYS A 101 -7.08 8.61 2.23
CA LYS A 101 -8.50 8.93 2.46
C LYS A 101 -9.17 9.44 1.19
N LYS A 102 -8.54 10.38 0.48
CA LYS A 102 -9.06 10.92 -0.78
C LYS A 102 -9.22 9.83 -1.84
N ALA A 103 -8.21 8.97 -2.00
CA ALA A 103 -8.28 7.85 -2.95
C ALA A 103 -9.43 6.88 -2.66
N LYS A 104 -9.68 6.57 -1.38
CA LYS A 104 -10.84 5.73 -0.99
C LYS A 104 -12.17 6.42 -1.27
N GLU A 105 -12.27 7.73 -1.02
CA GLU A 105 -13.48 8.49 -1.30
C GLU A 105 -13.78 8.57 -2.80
N GLU A 106 -12.75 8.77 -3.63
CA GLU A 106 -12.85 8.75 -5.08
C GLU A 106 -13.24 7.37 -5.62
N GLU A 107 -12.67 6.29 -5.06
CA GLU A 107 -13.03 4.92 -5.41
C GLU A 107 -14.51 4.63 -5.08
N LEU A 108 -14.95 4.98 -3.87
CA LEU A 108 -16.35 4.81 -3.44
C LEU A 108 -17.30 5.62 -4.32
N ALA A 109 -16.96 6.86 -4.66
CA ALA A 109 -17.73 7.67 -5.59
C ALA A 109 -17.80 7.03 -7.00
N GLY A 110 -16.71 6.41 -7.46
CA GLY A 110 -16.67 5.66 -8.71
C GLY A 110 -17.51 4.37 -8.69
N VAL A 111 -17.52 3.66 -7.55
CA VAL A 111 -18.39 2.49 -7.35
C VAL A 111 -19.87 2.91 -7.37
N GLU A 112 -20.23 4.00 -6.69
CA GLU A 112 -21.62 4.48 -6.65
C GLU A 112 -22.10 4.88 -8.05
N LYS A 113 -21.29 5.63 -8.82
CA LYS A 113 -21.61 5.97 -10.21
C LYS A 113 -21.82 4.72 -11.07
N ARG A 114 -20.95 3.72 -10.95
CA ARG A 114 -21.10 2.44 -11.66
C ARG A 114 -22.40 1.73 -11.27
N ARG A 115 -22.75 1.77 -9.99
CA ARG A 115 -23.99 1.19 -9.48
C ARG A 115 -25.23 1.88 -10.06
N GLU A 116 -25.24 3.20 -10.14
CA GLU A 116 -26.33 3.98 -10.77
C GLU A 116 -26.52 3.63 -12.25
N VAL A 117 -25.42 3.52 -13.00
CA VAL A 117 -25.46 3.15 -14.43
C VAL A 117 -26.06 1.75 -14.61
N VAL A 118 -25.64 0.77 -13.78
CA VAL A 118 -26.18 -0.59 -13.83
C VAL A 118 -27.67 -0.60 -13.50
N ILE A 119 -28.10 0.13 -12.46
CA ILE A 119 -29.54 0.23 -12.08
C ILE A 119 -30.35 0.82 -13.24
N LYS A 120 -29.84 1.87 -13.89
CA LYS A 120 -30.53 2.50 -15.03
C LYS A 120 -30.68 1.52 -16.20
N MET A 121 -29.60 0.83 -16.56
CA MET A 121 -29.62 -0.15 -17.64
C MET A 121 -30.59 -1.31 -17.35
N MET A 122 -30.62 -1.82 -16.11
CA MET A 122 -31.59 -2.86 -15.72
C MET A 122 -33.04 -2.39 -15.84
N ARG A 123 -33.34 -1.15 -15.44
CA ARG A 123 -34.69 -0.57 -15.59
C ARG A 123 -35.09 -0.44 -17.06
N GLU A 124 -34.18 0.03 -17.92
CA GLU A 124 -34.43 0.14 -19.37
C GLU A 124 -34.67 -1.23 -20.03
N ASP A 125 -33.92 -2.27 -19.62
CA ASP A 125 -34.12 -3.64 -20.10
C ASP A 125 -35.45 -4.24 -19.63
N GLU A 126 -35.91 -3.96 -18.40
CA GLU A 126 -37.24 -4.35 -17.93
C GLU A 126 -38.35 -3.67 -18.74
N GLU A 127 -38.21 -2.38 -19.05
CA GLU A 127 -39.17 -1.67 -19.90
C GLU A 127 -39.19 -2.23 -21.33
N ARG A 128 -38.02 -2.55 -21.89
CA ARG A 128 -37.93 -3.18 -23.22
C ARG A 128 -38.61 -4.55 -23.24
N LYS A 129 -38.41 -5.36 -22.20
CA LYS A 129 -39.12 -6.65 -22.03
C LYS A 129 -40.63 -6.47 -21.90
N ARG A 130 -41.10 -5.46 -21.17
CA ARG A 130 -42.54 -5.16 -21.03
C ARG A 130 -43.19 -4.67 -22.32
N ARG A 131 -42.45 -3.96 -23.18
CA ARG A 131 -42.95 -3.48 -24.48
C ARG A 131 -42.91 -4.54 -25.59
N GLY A 132 -42.07 -5.56 -25.43
CA GLY A 132 -41.93 -6.69 -26.36
C GLY A 132 -42.86 -7.87 -26.09
N ASN A 133 -43.76 -7.76 -25.12
CA ASN A 133 -44.84 -8.70 -24.78
C ASN A 133 -46.18 -7.96 -24.85
#